data_AF-A0A8T5S3M7-F1
#
_entry.id   AF-A0A8T5S3M7-F1
#
_cell.length_a   1.000
_cell.length_b   1.000
_cell.length_c   1.000
_cell.angle_alpha   90.00
_cell.angle_beta   90.00
_cell.angle_gamma   90.00
#
_symmetry.space_group_name_H-M   'P 1'
#
loop_
_entity.id
_entity.type
_entity.pdbx_description
1 polymer ?
#
loop_
_entity_poly.entity_id
_entity_poly.type
_entity_poly.pdbx_seq_one_letter_code
_entity_poly.pdbx_strand_id
1 'polypeptide(L)' 'MNNEEPPRPAGIDIKINAPQIDTVDIYDNHINLNDLLNDFNGVLIDFFRGNW' A
#
# COMPACT_ATOMS: atom_id res chain seq x y z
N MET A 1 29.42 -16.06 11.40
CA MET A 1 28.70 -15.51 10.22
C MET A 1 27.90 -14.34 10.74
N ASN A 2 28.18 -13.13 10.26
CA ASN A 2 27.52 -11.90 10.75
C ASN A 2 26.05 -11.95 10.36
N ASN A 3 25.16 -11.93 11.35
CA ASN A 3 23.70 -11.92 11.19
C ASN A 3 23.21 -10.48 10.95
N GLU A 4 23.78 -9.78 9.98
CA GLU A 4 23.34 -8.42 9.64
C GLU A 4 22.09 -8.48 8.77
N GLU A 5 21.05 -7.72 9.14
CA GLU A 5 19.82 -7.60 8.38
C GLU A 5 20.17 -7.07 6.97
N PRO A 6 19.69 -7.71 5.88
CA PRO A 6 19.96 -7.22 4.55
C PRO A 6 19.47 -5.77 4.38
N PRO A 7 20.17 -4.94 3.58
CA PRO A 7 19.78 -3.56 3.37
C PRO A 7 18.36 -3.48 2.82
N ARG A 8 17.55 -2.61 3.42
CA ARG A 8 16.16 -2.44 3.00
C ARG A 8 16.12 -1.84 1.59
N PRO A 9 15.20 -2.29 0.73
CA PRO A 9 14.99 -1.65 -0.56
C PRO A 9 14.62 -0.18 -0.35
N ALA A 10 15.03 0.68 -1.28
CA ALA A 10 14.64 2.07 -1.29
C ALA A 10 13.10 2.18 -1.37
N GLY A 11 12.55 3.21 -0.72
CA GLY A 11 11.12 3.48 -0.75
C GLY A 11 10.61 3.88 -2.13
N ILE A 12 9.32 4.24 -2.19
CA ILE A 12 8.67 4.74 -3.40
C ILE A 12 9.09 6.19 -3.67
N ASP A 13 9.43 6.52 -4.92
CA ASP A 13 9.79 7.88 -5.34
C ASP A 13 8.55 8.76 -5.57
N ILE A 14 8.66 10.07 -5.34
CA ILE A 14 7.55 11.05 -5.31
C ILE A 14 6.98 11.44 -6.69
N LYS A 15 7.54 10.90 -7.78
CA LYS A 15 7.12 11.19 -9.17
C LYS A 15 6.78 9.94 -9.98
N ILE A 16 6.51 8.82 -9.30
CA ILE A 16 6.05 7.61 -9.97
C ILE A 16 4.53 7.57 -10.05
N ASN A 17 4.01 6.72 -10.94
CA ASN A 17 2.60 6.34 -10.88
C ASN A 17 2.33 5.61 -9.57
N ALA A 18 1.20 5.92 -8.91
CA ALA A 18 0.79 5.23 -7.71
C ALA A 18 0.70 3.71 -7.99
N PRO A 19 1.16 2.85 -7.07
CA PRO A 19 1.01 1.41 -7.23
C PRO A 19 -0.47 1.06 -7.28
N GLN A 20 -0.83 0.10 -8.14
CA GLN A 20 -2.19 -0.41 -8.18
C GLN A 20 -2.48 -1.19 -6.90
N ILE A 21 -3.64 -0.91 -6.31
CA ILE A 21 -4.14 -1.62 -5.13
C ILE A 21 -5.38 -2.39 -5.56
N ASP A 22 -5.29 -3.70 -5.37
CA ASP A 22 -6.34 -4.66 -5.67
C ASP A 22 -6.31 -5.70 -4.56
N THR A 23 -7.20 -5.56 -3.59
CA THR A 23 -7.17 -6.30 -2.32
C THR A 23 -8.58 -6.52 -1.79
N VAL A 24 -8.69 -7.16 -0.62
CA VAL A 24 -9.92 -7.22 0.17
C VAL A 24 -9.73 -6.54 1.52
N ASP A 25 -10.82 -6.04 2.11
CA ASP A 25 -10.84 -5.54 3.49
C ASP A 25 -11.05 -6.69 4.51
N ILE A 26 -11.15 -6.34 5.79
CA ILE A 26 -11.35 -7.31 6.89
C ILE A 26 -12.72 -8.01 6.87
N TYR A 27 -13.63 -7.57 6.02
CA TYR A 27 -14.98 -8.12 5.83
C TYR A 27 -15.14 -8.79 4.46
N ASP A 28 -14.03 -9.10 3.78
CA ASP A 28 -13.98 -9.69 2.44
C ASP A 28 -14.61 -8.82 1.34
N ASN A 29 -14.79 -7.51 1.56
CA ASN A 29 -15.20 -6.62 0.47
C ASN A 29 -14.01 -6.34 -0.44
N HIS A 30 -14.25 -6.40 -1.74
CA HIS A 30 -13.24 -6.09 -2.74
C HIS A 30 -12.92 -4.58 -2.75
N ILE A 31 -11.63 -4.25 -2.73
CA ILE A 31 -11.10 -2.88 -2.75
C ILE A 31 -10.19 -2.74 -3.96
N ASN A 32 -10.59 -1.88 -4.91
CA ASN A 32 -9.82 -1.54 -6.10
C ASN A 32 -9.50 -0.04 -6.13
N LEU A 33 -8.23 0.31 -6.39
CA LEU A 33 -7.80 1.71 -6.44
C LEU A 33 -8.50 2.52 -7.52
N ASN A 34 -8.74 1.94 -8.71
CA ASN A 34 -9.36 2.67 -9.80
C ASN A 34 -10.82 2.99 -9.49
N ASP A 35 -11.53 2.06 -8.84
CA ASP A 35 -12.91 2.28 -8.41
C ASP A 35 -12.97 3.41 -7.37
N LEU A 36 -12.06 3.42 -6.39
CA LEU A 36 -11.95 4.51 -5.42
C LEU A 36 -11.66 5.87 -6.08
N LEU A 37 -10.79 5.90 -7.09
CA LEU A 37 -10.44 7.14 -7.79
C LEU A 37 -11.51 7.62 -8.78
N ASN A 38 -12.49 6.78 -9.13
CA ASN A 38 -13.67 7.21 -9.88
C ASN A 38 -14.62 8.03 -8.99
N ASP A 39 -14.69 7.69 -7.70
CA ASP A 39 -15.60 8.31 -6.73
C ASP A 39 -14.93 9.44 -5.92
N PHE A 40 -13.61 9.37 -5.73
CA PHE A 40 -12.85 10.30 -4.89
C PHE A 40 -11.67 10.92 -5.66
N ASN A 41 -11.36 12.17 -5.33
CA ASN A 41 -10.25 12.92 -5.94
C ASN A 41 -8.85 12.38 -5.58
N GLY A 42 -8.75 11.48 -4.61
CA GLY A 42 -7.49 10.91 -4.15
C GLY A 42 -7.68 9.96 -2.98
N VAL A 43 -6.66 9.15 -2.71
CA VAL A 43 -6.64 8.15 -1.63
C VAL A 43 -5.39 8.38 -0.77
N LEU A 44 -5.57 8.37 0.55
CA LEU A 44 -4.47 8.34 1.52
C LEU A 44 -4.35 6.93 2.08
N ILE A 45 -3.15 6.35 2.01
CA ILE A 45 -2.87 4.99 2.46
C ILE A 45 -1.95 5.08 3.66
N ASP A 46 -2.35 4.44 4.75
CA ASP A 46 -1.55 4.32 5.96
C ASP A 46 -1.19 2.84 6.19
N PHE A 47 0.10 2.57 6.42
CA PHE A 47 0.61 1.24 6.67
C PHE A 47 0.81 1.04 8.16
N PHE A 48 -0.22 0.51 8.83
CA PHE A 48 -0.09 0.08 10.22
C PHE A 48 0.58 -1.28 10.33
N ARG A 49 1.62 -1.37 11.16
CA ARG A 49 2.25 -2.64 11.54
C ARG A 49 1.71 -3.08 12.91
N GLY A 50 0.61 -3.81 12.90
CA GLY A 50 0.04 -4.45 14.09
C GLY A 50 -1.46 -4.65 13.97
N ASN A 51 -1.93 -5.86 14.30
CA ASN A 51 -3.31 -6.04 14.74
C ASN A 51 -3.37 -5.60 16.19
N TRP A 52 -4.39 -4.84 16.57
CA TRP A 52 -4.72 -4.69 17.98
C TRP A 52 -5.42 -5.94 18.48
#